data_AF-X0YPQ0-F1
#
_entry.id   AF-X0YPQ0-F1
#
_cell.length_a   1.000
_cell.length_b   1.000
_cell.length_c   1.000
_cell.angle_alpha   90.00
_cell.angle_beta   90.00
_cell.angle_gamma   90.00
#
_symmetry.space_group_name_H-M   'P 1'
#
loop_
_entity.id
_entity.type
_entity.pdbx_description
1 polymer ?
#
loop_
_entity_poly.entity_id
_entity_poly.type
_entity_poly.pdbx_seq_one_letter_code
_entity_poly.pdbx_strand_id
1 'polypeptide(L)' 'MKQENMNKADFFTSIFLFLFGLAVLILSIRMPTFRELRANPYSAPGIVPGIMGVVLFFMGVILFIRSVIRKGYK' A
#
# COMPACT_ATOMS: atom_id res chain seq x y z
N MET A 1 -25.42 3.36 -9.12
CA MET A 1 -24.76 2.04 -9.07
C MET A 1 -25.44 1.18 -8.00
N LYS A 2 -25.67 -0.11 -8.26
CA LYS A 2 -26.22 -1.03 -7.25
C LYS A 2 -25.17 -1.24 -6.14
N GLN A 3 -25.57 -1.19 -4.87
CA GLN A 3 -24.65 -1.31 -3.72
C GLN A 3 -23.80 -2.59 -3.77
N GLU A 4 -24.36 -3.67 -4.31
CA GLU A 4 -23.68 -4.94 -4.55
C GLU A 4 -22.43 -4.80 -5.44
N ASN A 5 -22.51 -3.97 -6.49
CA ASN A 5 -21.37 -3.71 -7.39
C ASN A 5 -20.28 -2.87 -6.70
N MET A 6 -20.66 -2.00 -5.76
CA MET A 6 -19.69 -1.20 -4.99
C MET A 6 -18.89 -2.07 -4.04
N ASN A 7 -19.53 -3.05 -3.37
CA ASN A 7 -18.81 -3.98 -2.48
C ASN A 7 -17.83 -4.87 -3.26
N LYS A 8 -18.19 -5.32 -4.48
CA LYS A 8 -17.28 -6.05 -5.39
C LYS A 8 -16.09 -5.21 -5.80
N ALA A 9 -16.33 -3.97 -6.25
CA ALA A 9 -15.26 -3.05 -6.60
C ALA A 9 -14.31 -2.81 -5.41
N ASP A 10 -14.87 -2.53 -4.22
CA ASP A 10 -14.09 -2.33 -3.00
C ASP A 10 -13.21 -3.56 -2.66
N PHE A 11 -13.71 -4.78 -2.89
CA PHE A 11 -12.93 -6.01 -2.70
C PHE A 11 -11.71 -6.06 -3.62
N PHE A 12 -11.90 -5.91 -4.93
CA PHE A 12 -10.80 -5.96 -5.90
C PHE A 12 -9.81 -4.80 -5.70
N THR A 13 -10.31 -3.59 -5.47
CA THR A 13 -9.47 -2.42 -5.18
C THR A 13 -8.65 -2.64 -3.93
N SER A 14 -9.21 -3.23 -2.86
CA SER A 14 -8.46 -3.48 -1.63
C SER A 14 -7.29 -4.46 -1.82
N ILE A 15 -7.49 -5.53 -2.60
CA ILE A 15 -6.41 -6.49 -2.94
C ILE A 15 -5.31 -5.78 -3.72
N PHE A 16 -5.69 -4.99 -4.72
CA PHE A 16 -4.72 -4.23 -5.53
C PHE A 16 -3.92 -3.26 -4.66
N LEU A 17 -4.58 -2.46 -3.83
CA LEU A 17 -3.94 -1.48 -2.95
C LEU A 17 -3.01 -2.13 -1.93
N PHE A 18 -3.42 -3.26 -1.35
CA PHE A 18 -2.60 -4.06 -0.45
C PHE A 18 -1.31 -4.54 -1.14
N LEU A 19 -1.43 -5.20 -2.30
CA LEU A 19 -0.27 -5.72 -3.03
C LEU A 19 0.64 -4.59 -3.55
N PHE A 20 0.03 -3.51 -4.03
CA PHE A 20 0.75 -2.35 -4.53
C PHE A 20 1.53 -1.64 -3.40
N GLY A 21 0.90 -1.42 -2.25
CA GLY A 21 1.57 -0.85 -1.07
C GLY A 21 2.74 -1.71 -0.60
N LEU A 22 2.57 -3.03 -0.59
CA LEU A 22 3.65 -3.97 -0.26
C LEU A 22 4.80 -3.90 -1.26
N ALA A 23 4.51 -3.83 -2.56
CA ALA A 23 5.53 -3.70 -3.60
C ALA A 23 6.32 -2.39 -3.44
N VAL A 24 5.64 -1.26 -3.23
CA VAL A 24 6.28 0.04 -2.99
C VAL A 24 7.19 -0.01 -1.77
N LEU A 25 6.76 -0.65 -0.68
CA LEU A 25 7.55 -0.81 0.53
C LEU A 25 8.83 -1.62 0.28
N ILE A 26 8.73 -2.73 -0.44
CA ILE A 26 9.89 -3.56 -0.80
C ILE A 26 10.86 -2.78 -1.68
N LEU A 27 10.36 -2.05 -2.68
CA LEU A 27 11.20 -1.23 -3.56
C LEU A 27 11.88 -0.10 -2.79
N SER A 28 11.16 0.56 -1.89
CA SER A 28 11.67 1.62 -1.01
C SER A 28 12.84 1.15 -0.16
N ILE A 29 12.71 -0.02 0.50
CA ILE A 29 13.76 -0.57 1.37
C ILE A 29 15.02 -0.94 0.56
N ARG A 30 14.86 -1.29 -0.71
CA ARG A 30 15.98 -1.60 -1.61
C ARG A 30 16.70 -0.36 -2.16
N MET A 31 16.21 0.85 -1.89
CA MET A 31 16.85 2.06 -2.40
C MET A 31 18.12 2.41 -1.62
N PRO A 32 19.15 2.96 -2.30
CA PRO A 32 20.38 3.37 -1.65
C PRO A 32 20.11 4.56 -0.71
N THR A 33 20.72 4.55 0.46
CA THR A 33 20.64 5.63 1.46
C THR A 33 21.76 6.68 1.30
N PHE A 34 22.61 6.55 0.28
CA PHE A 34 23.73 7.45 -0.03
C PHE A 34 24.67 7.75 1.16
N ARG A 35 24.76 6.81 2.12
CA ARG A 35 25.62 6.95 3.32
C ARG A 35 27.09 7.16 2.97
N GLU A 36 27.55 6.54 1.89
CA GLU A 36 28.93 6.66 1.38
C GLU A 36 29.28 8.10 0.93
N LEU A 37 28.27 8.90 0.58
CA LEU A 37 28.43 10.30 0.16
C LEU A 37 28.36 11.29 1.33
N ARG A 38 28.37 10.82 2.59
CA ARG A 38 28.09 11.63 3.79
C ARG A 38 26.76 12.41 3.71
N ALA A 39 25.82 11.93 2.92
CA ALA A 39 24.50 12.53 2.79
C ALA A 39 23.69 12.36 4.08
N ASN A 40 22.79 13.30 4.35
CA ASN A 40 21.86 13.19 5.47
C ASN A 40 20.98 11.93 5.29
N PRO A 41 20.88 11.04 6.29
CA PRO A 41 20.05 9.84 6.21
C PRO A 41 18.59 10.13 5.83
N TYR A 42 18.04 11.29 6.22
CA TYR A 42 16.67 11.71 5.88
C TYR A 42 16.48 12.09 4.41
N SER A 43 17.58 12.27 3.67
CA SER A 43 17.57 12.53 2.22
C SER A 43 17.54 11.23 1.40
N ALA A 44 17.49 10.06 2.06
CA ALA A 44 17.41 8.80 1.36
C ALA A 44 16.11 8.72 0.53
N PRO A 45 16.20 8.44 -0.79
CA PRO A 45 15.06 8.45 -1.70
C PRO A 45 14.00 7.41 -1.32
N GLY A 46 14.37 6.38 -0.56
CA GLY A 46 13.44 5.36 -0.07
C GLY A 46 12.50 5.83 1.04
N ILE A 47 12.79 6.90 1.79
CA ILE A 47 12.03 7.23 3.00
C ILE A 47 10.58 7.62 2.68
N VAL A 48 10.38 8.60 1.81
CA VAL A 48 9.03 9.09 1.46
C VAL A 48 8.19 7.99 0.79
N PRO A 49 8.69 7.28 -0.24
CA PRO A 49 7.96 6.14 -0.81
C PRO A 49 7.70 5.03 0.21
N GLY A 50 8.61 4.79 1.15
CA GLY A 50 8.44 3.78 2.20
C GLY A 50 7.27 4.09 3.11
N ILE A 51 7.19 5.33 3.59
CA ILE A 51 6.05 5.81 4.40
C ILE A 51 4.74 5.66 3.62
N MET A 52 4.72 6.09 2.36
CA MET A 52 3.53 5.95 1.50
C MET A 52 3.15 4.48 1.28
N GLY A 53 4.13 3.60 1.07
CA GLY A 53 3.94 2.16 0.92
C GLY A 53 3.32 1.54 2.18
N VAL A 54 3.81 1.91 3.36
CA VAL A 54 3.23 1.50 4.66
C VAL A 54 1.76 1.93 4.75
N VAL A 55 1.48 3.21 4.51
CA VAL A 55 0.12 3.75 4.63
C VAL A 55 -0.85 3.06 3.65
N LEU A 56 -0.44 2.92 2.38
CA LEU A 56 -1.22 2.24 1.35
C LEU A 56 -1.49 0.78 1.70
N PHE A 57 -0.46 0.08 2.19
CA PHE A 57 -0.57 -1.30 2.63
C PHE A 57 -1.62 -1.44 3.75
N PHE A 58 -1.50 -0.63 4.80
CA PHE A 58 -2.45 -0.68 5.93
C PHE A 58 -3.87 -0.31 5.52
N MET A 59 -4.05 0.75 4.72
CA MET A 59 -5.36 1.13 4.21
C MET A 59 -5.97 0.04 3.32
N GLY A 60 -5.15 -0.59 2.46
CA GLY A 60 -5.56 -1.74 1.64
C GLY A 60 -6.03 -2.93 2.48
N VAL A 61 -5.29 -3.27 3.55
CA VAL A 61 -5.69 -4.33 4.50
C VAL A 61 -7.02 -4.00 5.19
N ILE A 62 -7.18 -2.77 5.68
CA ILE A 62 -8.42 -2.34 6.35
C ILE A 62 -9.62 -2.43 5.39
N LEU A 63 -9.46 -1.94 4.16
CA LEU A 63 -10.49 -2.03 3.12
C LEU A 63 -10.81 -3.49 2.77
N PHE A 64 -9.79 -4.35 2.71
CA PHE A 64 -9.96 -5.77 2.40
C PHE A 64 -10.78 -6.47 3.48
N ILE A 65 -10.40 -6.30 4.75
CA ILE A 65 -11.14 -6.86 5.89
C ILE A 65 -12.60 -6.35 5.86
N ARG A 66 -12.81 -5.05 5.66
CA ARG A 66 -14.14 -4.45 5.59
C ARG A 66 -14.97 -5.02 4.43
N SER A 67 -14.36 -5.22 3.27
CA SER A 67 -15.05 -5.74 2.08
C SER A 67 -15.41 -7.22 2.23
N VAL A 68 -14.52 -8.03 2.82
CA VAL A 68 -14.80 -9.44 3.15
C VAL A 68 -15.98 -9.54 4.12
N ILE A 69 -16.03 -8.73 5.17
CA ILE A 69 -17.14 -8.69 6.12
C ILE A 69 -18.46 -8.34 5.42
N ARG A 70 -18.41 -7.43 4.44
CA ARG A 70 -19.58 -7.02 3.63
C ARG A 70 -19.95 -8.01 2.52
N LYS A 71 -19.30 -9.18 2.46
CA LYS A 71 -19.47 -10.19 1.41
C LYS A 71 -19.24 -9.64 0.01
N GLY A 72 -18.31 -8.68 -0.16
CA GLY A 72 -17.96 -8.11 -1.46
C GLY A 72 -17.40 -9.12 -2.47
N TYR A 73 -17.06 -10.34 -2.03
CA TYR A 73 -16.64 -11.44 -2.89
C TYR A 73 -17.81 -12.25 -3.50
N LYS A 74 -19.06 -11.98 -3.10
CA LYS A 74 -20.28 -12.70 -3.52
C LYS A 74 -21.12 -11.83 -4.45
#